data_AF-A0A6I5R8A6-F1
#
_entry.id   AF-A0A6I5R8A6-F1
#
_cell.length_a   1.000
_cell.length_b   1.000
_cell.length_c   1.000
_cell.angle_alpha   90.00
_cell.angle_beta   90.00
_cell.angle_gamma   90.00
#
_symmetry.space_group_name_H-M   'P 1'
#
loop_
_entity.id
_entity.type
_entity.pdbx_description
1 polymer ?
#
loop_
_entity_poly.entity_id
_entity_poly.type
_entity_poly.pdbx_seq_one_letter_code
_entity_poly.pdbx_strand_id
1 'polypeptide(L)' 'MKRKLLCLTIVITSIAAVISLHLATLEDPTDIQKQLSTTTNTLASAGAITLFGLLDDDQNNPNTP' A
#
# COMPACT_ATOMS: atom_id res chain seq x y z
N MET A 1 -8.01 3.59 17.19
CA MET A 1 -8.40 3.35 15.77
C MET A 1 -7.21 3.02 14.85
N LYS A 2 -5.98 3.48 15.16
CA LYS A 2 -4.76 3.28 14.35
C LYS A 2 -4.44 1.82 13.98
N ARG A 3 -4.59 0.86 14.92
CA ARG A 3 -4.33 -0.57 14.68
C ARG A 3 -5.20 -1.20 13.58
N LYS A 4 -6.47 -0.78 13.47
CA LYS A 4 -7.38 -1.28 12.42
C LYS A 4 -7.00 -0.72 11.05
N LEU A 5 -6.53 0.52 11.00
CA LEU A 5 -6.04 1.16 9.79
C LEU A 5 -4.76 0.47 9.27
N LEU A 6 -3.80 0.22 10.16
CA LEU A 6 -2.58 -0.52 9.87
C LEU A 6 -2.86 -1.92 9.30
N CYS A 7 -3.77 -2.65 9.94
CA CYS A 7 -4.15 -4.00 9.49
C CYS A 7 -4.79 -3.96 8.09
N LEU A 8 -5.67 -2.98 7.83
CA LEU A 8 -6.28 -2.79 6.53
C LEU A 8 -5.23 -2.46 5.44
N THR A 9 -4.29 -1.57 5.74
CA THR A 9 -3.21 -1.21 4.79
C THR A 9 -2.35 -2.42 4.47
N ILE A 10 -1.96 -3.23 5.46
CA ILE A 10 -1.18 -4.46 5.22
C ILE A 10 -1.92 -5.43 4.30
N VAL A 11 -3.23 -5.61 4.49
CA VAL A 11 -4.06 -6.48 3.65
C VAL A 11 -4.13 -5.96 2.22
N ILE A 12 -4.39 -4.65 2.04
CA ILE A 12 -4.45 -4.02 0.70
C ILE A 12 -3.11 -4.14 -0.01
N THR A 13 -2.00 -3.84 0.67
CA THR A 13 -0.64 -3.93 0.10
C THR A 13 -0.29 -5.37 -0.28
N SER A 14 -0.67 -6.36 0.53
CA SER A 14 -0.41 -7.77 0.24
C SER A 14 -1.18 -8.25 -1.01
N ILE A 15 -2.45 -7.87 -1.14
CA ILE A 15 -3.26 -8.20 -2.32
C ILE A 15 -2.71 -7.51 -3.56
N ALA A 16 -2.35 -6.23 -3.45
CA ALA A 16 -1.72 -5.47 -4.53
C ALA A 16 -0.44 -6.15 -5.04
N ALA A 17 0.43 -6.62 -4.14
CA ALA A 17 1.68 -7.30 -4.51
C ALA A 17 1.42 -8.61 -5.28
N VAL A 18 0.41 -9.39 -4.89
CA VAL A 18 0.03 -10.64 -5.59
C VAL A 18 -0.50 -10.34 -6.99
N ILE A 19 -1.36 -9.32 -7.12
CA ILE A 19 -1.89 -8.89 -8.43
C ILE A 19 -0.75 -8.38 -9.32
N SER A 20 0.15 -7.55 -8.79
CA SER A 20 1.31 -7.06 -9.53
C SER A 20 2.24 -8.18 -9.97
N LEU A 21 2.49 -9.19 -9.13
CA LEU A 21 3.29 -10.36 -9.49
C LEU A 21 2.61 -11.17 -10.61
N HIS A 22 1.31 -11.39 -10.52
CA HIS A 22 0.55 -12.08 -11.55
C HIS A 22 0.59 -11.33 -12.88
N LEU A 23 0.38 -10.00 -12.85
CA LEU A 23 0.50 -9.14 -14.03
C LEU A 23 1.92 -9.13 -14.63
N ALA A 24 2.96 -9.19 -13.81
CA ALA A 24 4.35 -9.24 -14.26
C ALA A 24 4.71 -10.55 -14.98
N THR A 25 3.98 -11.63 -14.71
CA THR A 25 4.16 -12.92 -15.39
C THR A 25 3.39 -13.06 -16.71
N LEU A 26 2.55 -12.08 -17.07
CA LEU A 26 1.88 -12.06 -18.37
C LEU A 26 2.85 -11.60 -19.47
N GLU A 27 2.95 -12.40 -20.52
CA GLU A 27 3.86 -12.19 -21.66
C GLU A 27 3.47 -10.96 -22.51
N ASP A 28 2.19 -10.57 -22.48
CA ASP A 28 1.67 -9.37 -23.17
C ASP A 28 0.57 -8.70 -22.32
N PRO A 29 0.93 -7.80 -21.39
CA PRO A 29 -0.05 -7.18 -20.52
C PRO A 29 -0.92 -6.19 -21.30
N THR A 30 -2.23 -6.42 -21.25
CA THR A 30 -3.25 -5.53 -21.83
C THR A 30 -3.15 -4.11 -21.27
N ASP A 31 -3.66 -3.10 -21.99
CA ASP A 31 -3.60 -1.70 -21.53
C ASP A 31 -4.26 -1.48 -20.16
N ILE A 32 -5.30 -2.26 -19.84
CA ILE A 32 -5.95 -2.27 -18.53
C ILE A 32 -4.98 -2.77 -17.44
N GLN A 33 -4.18 -3.79 -17.71
CA GLN A 33 -3.18 -4.30 -16.76
C GLN A 33 -2.05 -3.28 -16.54
N LYS A 34 -1.62 -2.55 -17.58
CA LYS A 34 -0.67 -1.45 -17.44
C LYS A 34 -1.23 -0.31 -16.59
N GLN A 35 -2.49 0.08 -16.80
CA GLN A 35 -3.17 1.09 -15.97
C GLN A 35 -3.33 0.62 -14.52
N LEU A 36 -3.68 -0.65 -14.31
CA LEU A 36 -3.82 -1.23 -12.99
C LEU A 36 -2.47 -1.17 -12.26
N SER A 37 -1.38 -1.59 -12.92
CA SER A 37 -0.02 -1.52 -12.37
C SER A 37 0.37 -0.10 -11.94
N THR A 38 0.13 0.92 -12.78
CA THR A 38 0.42 2.32 -12.45
C THR A 38 -0.41 2.82 -11.26
N THR A 39 -1.70 2.47 -11.24
CA THR A 39 -2.62 2.86 -10.17
C THR A 39 -2.23 2.20 -8.85
N THR A 40 -1.94 0.90 -8.87
CA THR A 40 -1.49 0.14 -7.72
C THR A 40 -0.16 0.67 -7.19
N ASN A 41 0.78 1.05 -8.06
CA ASN A 41 2.04 1.64 -7.63
C ASN A 41 1.85 3.00 -6.94
N THR A 42 0.93 3.84 -7.45
CA THR A 42 0.53 5.11 -6.83
C THR A 42 -0.14 4.89 -5.48
N LEU A 43 -1.02 3.89 -5.37
CA LEU A 43 -1.69 3.55 -4.13
C LEU A 43 -0.70 2.99 -3.09
N ALA A 44 0.26 2.18 -3.50
CA ALA A 44 1.30 1.65 -2.64
C ALA A 44 2.21 2.76 -2.10
N SER A 45 2.62 3.72 -2.93
CA SER A 45 3.44 4.85 -2.49
C SER A 45 2.66 5.79 -1.57
N ALA A 46 1.40 6.11 -1.88
CA ALA A 46 0.54 6.89 -0.99
C ALA A 46 0.26 6.17 0.34
N GLY A 47 0.04 4.85 0.28
CA GLY A 47 -0.10 4.00 1.46
C GLY A 47 1.16 3.98 2.31
N ALA A 48 2.34 3.93 1.69
CA ALA A 48 3.63 3.99 2.38
C ALA A 48 3.85 5.36 3.05
N ILE A 49 3.59 6.47 2.35
CA ILE A 49 3.67 7.83 2.92
C ILE A 49 2.74 7.96 4.12
N THR A 50 1.50 7.46 3.98
CA THR A 50 0.51 7.51 5.06
C THR A 50 0.93 6.62 6.24
N LEU A 51 1.46 5.42 5.98
CA LEU A 51 2.00 4.53 7.03
C LEU A 51 3.15 5.17 7.79
N PHE A 52 4.14 5.71 7.08
CA PHE A 52 5.29 6.36 7.71
C PHE A 52 4.89 7.66 8.41
N GLY A 53 3.98 8.45 7.86
CA GLY A 53 3.43 9.63 8.54
C GLY A 53 2.67 9.26 9.82
N LEU A 54 1.87 8.18 9.80
CA LEU A 54 1.18 7.69 11.00
C LEU A 54 2.12 7.12 12.06
N LEU A 55 3.25 6.53 11.65
CA LEU A 55 4.30 6.03 12.57
C LEU A 55 5.12 7.17 13.17
N ASP A 56 5.42 8.21 12.38
CA ASP A 56 6.16 9.42 12.82
C ASP A 56 5.33 10.25 13.82
N ASP A 57 4.01 10.38 13.58
CA ASP A 57 3.07 11.00 14.53
C ASP A 57 2.93 10.23 15.85
N ASP A 58 3.16 8.91 15.87
CA ASP A 58 3.16 8.10 17.10
C ASP A 58 4.48 8.26 17.90
N GLN A 59 5.59 8.63 17.26
CA GLN A 59 6.85 8.91 17.97
C GLN A 59 6.94 10.34 18.54
N ASN A 60 6.20 11.30 17.98
CA ASN A 60 6.20 12.70 18.42
C ASN A 60 5.07 13.07 19.41
N ASN A 61 4.31 12.10 19.93
CA ASN A 61 3.38 12.33 21.04
C ASN A 61 4.03 11.96 22.38
N PRO A 62 4.59 12.91 23.15
CA PRO A 62 5.12 12.66 24.50
C PRO A 62 4.05 12.36 25.57
N ASN A 63 2.76 12.24 25.20
CA ASN A 63 1.69 11.87 26.12
C ASN A 63 1.15 10.47 25.82
N THR A 64 1.85 9.46 26.33
CA THR A 64 1.19 8.28 26.90
C THR A 64 2.03 7.75 28.07
N PRO A 65 1.44 7.48 29.25
CA PRO A 65 1.98 6.45 30.14
C PRO A 65 1.99 5.08 29.45
#